data_AF-A0A8J7MA01-F1
#
_entry.id   AF-A0A8J7MA01-F1
#
_cell.length_a   1.000
_cell.length_b   1.000
_cell.length_c   1.000
_cell.angle_alpha   90.00
_cell.angle_beta   90.00
_cell.angle_gamma   90.00
#
_symmetry.space_group_name_H-M   'P 1'
#
loop_
_entity.id
_entity.type
_entity.pdbx_description
1 polymer ?
#
loop_
_entity_poly.entity_id
_entity_poly.type
_entity_poly.pdbx_seq_one_letter_code
_entity_poly.pdbx_strand_id
1 'polypeptide(L)'
;MKPTMIDDTDDPAIANLVNTKTLDDKDYYAVMVHFYRGELGRIMVWRQRLDVTTNWAIVGTTAMITFGLGSAENTHLIFLFANFLVFLLLSIESRRYRFYDAFRARVRMLEAHFIMPTLMRETKLLQGDWKKVMAEDLLMPTFKMSRWIATLRRYRRNYMWIFALINAAWFVKIWIHYPESHTIKGFIAAISSHHPLPEEIFWILFVLLMALLTALTASCLLMNHQMGEFGSKAMHRKKWLR
;
A
#
# COMPACT_ATOMS: atom_id res chain seq x y z
N MET A 1 -13.94 -5.61 57.27
CA MET A 1 -12.47 -5.48 57.28
C MET A 1 -12.06 -4.95 55.92
N LYS A 2 -11.80 -3.64 55.79
CA LYS A 2 -11.31 -3.04 54.54
C LYS A 2 -9.80 -3.29 54.49
N PRO A 3 -9.22 -3.71 53.34
CA PRO A 3 -7.78 -3.83 53.25
C PRO A 3 -7.21 -2.41 53.29
N THR A 4 -6.39 -2.13 54.30
CA THR A 4 -5.47 -0.99 54.29
C THR A 4 -4.52 -1.17 53.12
N MET A 5 -4.74 -0.40 52.04
CA MET A 5 -3.69 -0.12 51.08
C MET A 5 -2.60 0.59 51.86
N ILE A 6 -1.47 -0.09 52.07
CA ILE A 6 -0.25 0.54 52.51
C ILE A 6 0.14 1.49 51.37
N ASP A 7 0.09 2.78 51.64
CA ASP A 7 0.53 3.82 50.72
C ASP A 7 2.07 3.84 50.77
N ASP A 8 2.70 2.92 50.03
CA ASP A 8 4.16 2.79 49.93
C ASP A 8 4.82 3.99 49.19
N THR A 9 4.09 5.08 48.95
CA THR A 9 4.62 6.28 48.28
C THR A 9 5.58 7.11 49.12
N ASP A 10 5.65 6.86 50.42
CA ASP A 10 6.51 7.58 51.36
C ASP A 10 7.87 6.90 51.59
N ASP A 11 8.15 5.77 50.93
CA ASP A 11 9.47 5.12 51.02
C ASP A 11 10.51 5.93 50.20
N PRO A 12 11.53 6.55 50.85
CA PRO A 12 12.57 7.28 50.14
C PRO A 12 13.39 6.39 49.18
N ALA A 13 13.37 5.07 49.34
CA ALA A 13 13.97 4.14 48.38
C ALA A 13 13.13 4.03 47.08
N ILE A 14 11.80 4.04 47.18
CA ILE A 14 10.88 4.04 46.04
C ILE A 14 10.87 5.42 45.35
N ALA A 15 10.91 6.52 46.11
CA ALA A 15 11.05 7.86 45.57
C ALA A 15 12.36 8.05 44.76
N ASN A 16 13.45 7.38 45.16
CA ASN A 16 14.71 7.36 44.42
C ASN A 16 14.71 6.40 43.22
N LEU A 17 13.89 5.35 43.21
CA LEU A 17 13.66 4.50 42.03
C LEU A 17 12.78 5.22 40.99
N VAL A 18 11.83 6.06 41.44
CA VAL A 18 10.98 6.94 40.61
C VAL A 18 11.73 8.19 40.14
N ASN A 19 12.89 8.49 40.72
CA ASN A 19 13.91 9.37 40.14
C ASN A 19 14.58 8.67 38.95
N THR A 20 13.78 8.24 37.98
CA THR A 20 14.25 7.76 36.68
C THR A 20 15.06 8.89 36.09
N LYS A 21 16.38 8.72 36.11
CA LYS A 21 17.37 9.63 35.55
C LYS A 21 16.88 10.05 34.15
N THR A 22 16.36 11.26 34.04
CA THR A 22 15.98 11.83 32.75
C THR A 22 17.23 11.81 31.89
N LEU A 23 17.13 11.26 30.67
CA LEU A 23 18.26 11.23 29.75
C LEU A 23 18.86 12.63 29.63
N ASP A 24 20.19 12.73 29.69
CA ASP A 24 20.88 13.99 29.36
C ASP A 24 20.42 14.44 27.97
N ASP A 25 20.32 15.75 27.76
CA ASP A 25 19.79 16.29 26.51
C ASP A 25 20.58 15.76 25.30
N LYS A 26 21.92 15.64 25.43
CA LYS A 26 22.77 15.09 24.38
C LYS A 26 22.43 13.65 24.04
N ASP A 27 22.24 12.81 25.06
CA ASP A 27 21.88 11.41 24.89
C ASP A 27 20.49 11.26 24.27
N TYR A 28 19.53 12.10 24.69
CA TYR A 28 18.20 12.17 24.08
C TYR A 28 18.27 12.50 22.58
N TYR A 29 19.00 13.55 22.20
CA TYR A 29 19.16 13.92 20.80
C TYR A 29 19.87 12.83 19.99
N ALA A 30 20.91 12.20 20.57
CA ALA A 30 21.62 11.10 19.92
C ALA A 30 20.68 9.92 19.62
N VAL A 31 19.90 9.46 20.61
CA VAL A 31 18.91 8.39 20.42
C VAL A 31 17.89 8.76 19.36
N MET A 32 17.35 9.98 19.39
CA MET A 32 16.38 10.44 18.38
C MET A 32 16.95 10.49 16.96
N VAL A 33 18.19 10.95 16.79
CA VAL A 33 18.86 10.96 15.47
C VAL A 33 19.10 9.54 14.96
N HIS A 34 19.60 8.62 15.80
CA HIS A 34 19.79 7.23 15.41
C HIS A 34 18.48 6.52 15.10
N PHE A 35 17.42 6.77 15.88
CA PHE A 35 16.08 6.27 15.62
C PHE A 35 15.53 6.77 14.29
N TYR A 36 15.65 8.08 14.02
CA TYR A 36 15.25 8.68 12.74
C TYR A 36 15.98 8.05 11.54
N ARG A 37 17.31 7.87 11.65
CA ARG A 37 18.11 7.19 10.62
C ARG A 37 17.67 5.74 10.42
N GLY A 38 17.36 5.02 11.49
CA GLY A 38 16.84 3.66 11.45
C GLY A 38 15.50 3.59 10.71
N GLU A 39 14.55 4.45 11.05
CA GLU A 39 13.23 4.49 10.40
C GLU A 39 13.35 4.91 8.92
N LEU A 40 14.21 5.86 8.58
CA LEU A 40 14.51 6.20 7.18
C LEU A 40 15.06 4.99 6.40
N GLY A 41 16.00 4.24 7.00
CA GLY A 41 16.52 3.01 6.40
C GLY A 41 15.42 1.98 6.14
N ARG A 42 14.50 1.79 7.09
CA ARG A 42 13.33 0.90 6.93
C ARG A 42 12.44 1.36 5.78
N ILE A 43 12.11 2.65 5.69
CA ILE A 43 11.29 3.19 4.57
C ILE A 43 11.96 2.91 3.23
N MET A 44 13.25 3.15 3.09
CA MET A 44 13.98 2.95 1.84
C MET A 44 13.97 1.49 1.41
N VAL A 45 14.24 0.57 2.34
CA VAL A 45 14.18 -0.88 2.06
C VAL A 45 12.77 -1.32 1.67
N TRP A 46 11.74 -0.84 2.38
CA TRP A 46 10.35 -1.20 2.06
C TRP A 46 9.88 -0.59 0.74
N ARG A 47 10.33 0.62 0.39
CA ARG A 47 10.08 1.22 -0.92
C ARG A 47 10.67 0.36 -2.04
N GLN A 48 11.93 -0.05 -1.92
CA GLN A 48 12.56 -0.92 -2.92
C GLN A 48 11.80 -2.25 -3.08
N ARG A 49 11.34 -2.86 -1.99
CA ARG A 49 10.54 -4.09 -2.03
C ARG A 49 9.16 -3.94 -2.69
N LEU A 50 8.60 -2.73 -2.70
CA LEU A 50 7.35 -2.42 -3.41
C LEU A 50 7.60 -2.26 -4.91
N ASP A 51 8.70 -1.63 -5.30
CA ASP A 51 9.03 -1.44 -6.72
C ASP A 51 9.33 -2.79 -7.40
N VAL A 52 9.96 -3.73 -6.68
CA VAL A 52 10.26 -5.08 -7.19
C VAL A 52 9.00 -5.86 -7.57
N THR A 53 7.91 -5.81 -6.80
CA THR A 53 6.68 -6.56 -7.12
C THR A 53 5.97 -6.02 -8.35
N THR A 54 5.94 -4.69 -8.53
CA THR A 54 5.40 -4.08 -9.74
C THR A 54 6.27 -4.43 -10.96
N ASN A 55 7.60 -4.44 -10.82
CA ASN A 55 8.50 -4.85 -11.91
C ASN A 55 8.25 -6.29 -12.36
N TRP A 56 8.10 -7.23 -11.42
CA TRP A 56 7.73 -8.62 -11.74
C TRP A 56 6.35 -8.73 -12.38
N ALA A 57 5.39 -7.89 -12.00
CA ALA A 57 4.09 -7.84 -12.65
C ALA A 57 4.20 -7.40 -14.11
N ILE A 58 5.01 -6.38 -14.40
CA ILE A 58 5.26 -5.91 -15.77
C ILE A 58 5.93 -7.01 -16.59
N VAL A 59 7.05 -7.57 -16.10
CA VAL A 59 7.81 -8.61 -16.82
C VAL A 59 6.94 -9.84 -17.08
N GLY A 60 6.23 -10.33 -16.06
CA GLY A 60 5.33 -11.48 -16.20
C GLY A 60 4.20 -11.21 -17.19
N THR A 61 3.59 -10.03 -17.13
CA THR A 61 2.54 -9.61 -18.07
C THR A 61 3.04 -9.57 -19.50
N THR A 62 4.20 -8.94 -19.74
CA THR A 62 4.81 -8.85 -21.07
C THR A 62 5.09 -10.24 -21.63
N ALA A 63 5.64 -11.16 -20.82
CA ALA A 63 5.89 -12.53 -21.25
C ALA A 63 4.59 -13.27 -21.64
N MET A 64 3.53 -13.13 -20.84
CA MET A 64 2.24 -13.77 -21.13
C MET A 64 1.56 -13.18 -22.38
N ILE A 65 1.65 -11.86 -22.58
CA ILE A 65 1.11 -11.20 -23.78
C ILE A 65 1.87 -11.65 -25.03
N THR A 66 3.21 -11.65 -25.00
CA THR A 66 4.04 -12.12 -26.12
C THR A 66 3.73 -13.57 -26.46
N PHE A 67 3.61 -14.44 -25.47
CA PHE A 67 3.23 -15.84 -25.69
C PHE A 67 1.82 -15.95 -26.28
N GLY A 68 0.82 -15.29 -25.69
CA GLY A 68 -0.56 -15.35 -26.16
C GLY A 68 -0.77 -14.84 -27.59
N LEU A 69 -0.06 -13.78 -27.97
CA LEU A 69 -0.12 -13.20 -29.32
C LEU A 69 0.77 -13.91 -30.34
N GLY A 70 1.76 -14.69 -29.91
CA GLY A 70 2.79 -15.27 -30.79
C GLY A 70 2.31 -16.34 -31.77
N SER A 71 1.20 -17.03 -31.49
CA SER A 71 0.61 -18.03 -32.41
C SER A 71 -0.90 -18.10 -32.26
N ALA A 72 -1.60 -18.33 -33.36
CA ALA A 72 -3.05 -18.54 -33.40
C ALA A 72 -3.51 -19.70 -32.51
N GLU A 73 -2.70 -20.75 -32.41
CA GLU A 73 -3.01 -21.98 -31.66
C GLU A 73 -2.95 -21.78 -30.13
N ASN A 74 -2.27 -20.72 -29.67
CA ASN A 74 -2.16 -20.46 -28.24
C ASN A 74 -3.51 -20.03 -27.66
N THR A 75 -3.95 -20.76 -26.64
CA THR A 75 -5.20 -20.49 -25.94
C THR A 75 -5.20 -19.08 -25.33
N HIS A 76 -6.30 -18.35 -25.53
CA HIS A 76 -6.56 -17.05 -24.92
C HIS A 76 -6.76 -17.14 -23.40
N LEU A 77 -6.87 -18.34 -22.82
CA LEU A 77 -6.86 -18.58 -21.38
C LEU A 77 -5.61 -17.96 -20.70
N ILE A 78 -4.49 -17.86 -21.42
CA ILE A 78 -3.26 -17.23 -20.92
C ILE A 78 -3.50 -15.80 -20.40
N PHE A 79 -4.43 -15.04 -21.00
CA PHE A 79 -4.74 -13.68 -20.55
C PHE A 79 -5.55 -13.67 -19.24
N LEU A 80 -6.43 -14.66 -19.04
CA LEU A 80 -7.12 -14.86 -17.77
C LEU A 80 -6.11 -15.20 -16.66
N PHE A 81 -5.17 -16.09 -16.98
CA PHE A 81 -4.07 -16.44 -16.07
C PHE A 81 -3.16 -15.24 -15.76
N ALA A 82 -2.83 -14.42 -16.75
CA ALA A 82 -2.05 -13.20 -16.56
C ALA A 82 -2.75 -12.22 -15.61
N ASN A 83 -4.06 -11.99 -15.78
CA ASN A 83 -4.83 -11.17 -14.86
C ASN A 83 -4.81 -11.73 -13.43
N PHE A 84 -4.98 -13.04 -13.27
CA PHE A 84 -4.92 -13.70 -11.96
C PHE A 84 -3.54 -13.53 -11.30
N LEU A 85 -2.46 -13.75 -12.04
CA LEU A 85 -1.09 -13.57 -11.55
C LEU A 85 -0.83 -12.12 -11.12
N VAL A 86 -1.28 -11.15 -11.93
CA VAL A 86 -1.16 -9.72 -11.60
C VAL A 86 -1.99 -9.36 -10.36
N PHE A 87 -3.18 -9.93 -10.20
CA PHE A 87 -3.99 -9.76 -9.00
C PHE A 87 -3.31 -10.33 -7.75
N LEU A 88 -2.64 -11.48 -7.86
CA LEU A 88 -1.85 -12.06 -6.77
C LEU A 88 -0.70 -11.12 -6.38
N LEU A 89 0.05 -10.61 -7.36
CA LEU A 89 1.14 -9.66 -7.11
C LEU A 89 0.64 -8.35 -6.48
N LEU A 90 -0.50 -7.82 -6.95
CA LEU A 90 -1.17 -6.67 -6.33
C LEU A 90 -1.54 -6.96 -4.86
N SER A 91 -2.04 -8.16 -4.57
CA SER A 91 -2.40 -8.58 -3.21
C SER A 91 -1.18 -8.65 -2.30
N ILE A 92 -0.06 -9.22 -2.77
CA ILE A 92 1.21 -9.23 -2.02
C ILE A 92 1.71 -7.79 -1.79
N GLU A 93 1.68 -6.96 -2.82
CA GLU A 93 2.16 -5.59 -2.76
C GLU A 93 1.31 -4.74 -1.82
N SER A 94 -0.03 -4.91 -1.82
CA SER A 94 -0.94 -4.21 -0.90
C SER A 94 -0.62 -4.50 0.56
N ARG A 95 -0.28 -5.76 0.89
CA ARG A 95 0.17 -6.15 2.23
C ARG A 95 1.47 -5.43 2.59
N ARG A 96 2.45 -5.42 1.69
CA ARG A 96 3.74 -4.72 1.88
C ARG A 96 3.56 -3.21 2.02
N TYR A 97 2.61 -2.63 1.30
CA TYR A 97 2.33 -1.20 1.32
C TYR A 97 1.84 -0.74 2.70
N ARG A 98 1.13 -1.59 3.45
CA ARG A 98 0.74 -1.30 4.85
C ARG A 98 1.92 -1.17 5.80
N PHE A 99 2.99 -1.97 5.58
CA PHE A 99 4.22 -1.82 6.35
C PHE A 99 4.92 -0.51 6.00
N TYR A 100 5.06 -0.21 4.71
CA TYR A 100 5.63 1.04 4.24
C TYR A 100 4.89 2.27 4.80
N ASP A 101 3.55 2.26 4.78
CA ASP A 101 2.69 3.33 5.30
C ASP A 101 2.91 3.57 6.80
N ALA A 102 3.08 2.49 7.59
CA ALA A 102 3.38 2.59 9.02
C ALA A 102 4.76 3.25 9.29
N PHE A 103 5.83 2.80 8.59
CA PHE A 103 7.15 3.42 8.71
C PHE A 103 7.13 4.88 8.27
N ARG A 104 6.47 5.17 7.15
CA ARG A 104 6.29 6.52 6.61
C ARG A 104 5.59 7.43 7.60
N ALA A 105 4.53 6.96 8.26
CA ALA A 105 3.80 7.75 9.25
C ALA A 105 4.69 8.13 10.44
N ARG A 106 5.53 7.22 10.94
CA ARG A 106 6.47 7.52 12.03
C ARG A 106 7.57 8.49 11.62
N VAL A 107 8.18 8.31 10.44
CA VAL A 107 9.16 9.30 9.94
C VAL A 107 8.52 10.66 9.78
N ARG A 108 7.28 10.74 9.24
CA ARG A 108 6.58 12.01 9.11
C ARG A 108 6.30 12.66 10.46
N MET A 109 6.00 11.87 11.49
CA MET A 109 5.84 12.35 12.87
C MET A 109 7.15 12.94 13.42
N LEU A 110 8.30 12.27 13.20
CA LEU A 110 9.63 12.78 13.57
C LEU A 110 10.00 14.04 12.78
N GLU A 111 9.76 14.08 11.47
CA GLU A 111 10.03 15.25 10.65
C GLU A 111 9.24 16.48 11.13
N ALA A 112 7.96 16.30 11.44
CA ALA A 112 7.08 17.38 11.83
C ALA A 112 7.33 17.90 13.26
N HIS A 113 7.65 17.01 14.21
CA HIS A 113 7.70 17.37 15.63
C HIS A 113 9.10 17.34 16.25
N PHE A 114 10.10 16.78 15.56
CA PHE A 114 11.48 16.75 16.02
C PHE A 114 12.41 17.53 15.07
N ILE A 115 12.38 17.24 13.76
CA ILE A 115 13.28 17.88 12.80
C ILE A 115 12.87 19.33 12.53
N MET A 116 11.58 19.59 12.26
CA MET A 116 11.11 20.95 11.97
C MET A 116 11.40 21.95 13.11
N PRO A 117 11.07 21.68 14.39
CA PRO A 117 11.37 22.61 15.47
C PRO A 117 12.88 22.86 15.65
N THR A 118 13.69 21.81 15.48
CA THR A 118 15.16 21.92 15.52
C THR A 118 15.69 22.84 14.41
N LEU A 119 15.12 22.76 13.20
CA LEU A 119 15.48 23.62 12.07
C LEU A 119 15.03 25.08 12.27
N MET A 120 13.82 25.28 12.79
CA MET A 120 13.26 26.61 13.05
C MET A 120 13.88 27.30 14.27
N ARG A 121 14.61 26.55 15.12
CA ARG A 121 15.07 27.01 16.45
C ARG A 121 13.91 27.52 17.32
N GLU A 122 12.71 27.01 17.08
CA GLU A 122 11.51 27.37 17.84
C GLU A 122 11.24 26.32 18.92
N THR A 123 11.00 26.77 20.15
CA THR A 123 10.73 25.90 21.31
C THR A 123 9.27 25.50 21.43
N LYS A 124 8.35 26.19 20.73
CA LYS A 124 6.92 25.83 20.71
C LYS A 124 6.66 24.74 19.68
N LEU A 125 6.63 23.51 20.16
CA LEU A 125 6.19 22.35 19.38
C LEU A 125 4.76 22.56 18.84
N LEU A 126 4.52 22.10 17.60
CA LEU A 126 3.17 21.88 17.10
C LEU A 126 2.41 21.01 18.12
N GLN A 127 1.28 21.52 18.60
CA GLN A 127 0.51 21.00 19.74
C GLN A 127 0.31 19.47 19.72
N GLY A 128 0.53 18.81 20.87
CA GLY A 128 0.14 17.41 21.12
C GLY A 128 1.25 16.53 21.71
N ASP A 129 0.85 15.49 22.47
CA ASP A 129 1.73 14.46 23.06
C ASP A 129 2.25 13.47 22.00
N TRP A 130 2.88 13.97 20.93
CA TRP A 130 3.37 13.13 19.83
C TRP A 130 4.38 12.06 20.31
N LYS A 131 5.16 12.35 21.36
CA LYS A 131 6.10 11.39 21.97
C LYS A 131 5.34 10.20 22.55
N LYS A 132 4.20 10.42 23.22
CA LYS A 132 3.35 9.38 23.77
C LYS A 132 2.73 8.54 22.66
N VAL A 133 2.22 9.19 21.61
CA VAL A 133 1.66 8.49 20.43
C VAL A 133 2.73 7.64 19.72
N MET A 134 3.96 8.15 19.60
CA MET A 134 5.08 7.40 19.04
C MET A 134 5.46 6.21 19.94
N ALA A 135 5.56 6.42 21.25
CA ALA A 135 5.87 5.36 22.20
C ALA A 135 4.80 4.26 22.18
N GLU A 136 3.53 4.62 22.10
CA GLU A 136 2.41 3.69 21.97
C GLU A 136 2.48 2.89 20.66
N ASP A 137 2.78 3.55 19.52
CA ASP A 137 2.94 2.88 18.22
C ASP A 137 4.16 1.94 18.19
N LEU A 138 5.20 2.23 18.98
CA LEU A 138 6.38 1.37 19.15
C LEU A 138 6.13 0.17 20.06
N LEU A 139 5.38 0.37 21.16
CA LEU A 139 5.01 -0.69 22.09
C LEU A 139 3.96 -1.63 21.48
N MET A 140 2.98 -1.07 20.78
CA MET A 140 1.84 -1.77 20.20
C MET A 140 1.72 -1.45 18.70
N PRO A 141 2.56 -2.05 17.85
CA PRO A 141 2.56 -1.76 16.42
C PRO A 141 1.25 -2.22 15.76
N THR A 142 0.45 -1.26 15.29
CA THR A 142 -0.83 -1.52 14.62
C THR A 142 -0.87 -0.95 13.20
N PHE A 143 -1.58 -1.62 12.30
CA PHE A 143 -1.77 -1.12 10.94
C PHE A 143 -3.01 -0.22 10.85
N LYS A 144 -2.78 1.08 10.70
CA LYS A 144 -3.86 2.09 10.57
C LYS A 144 -4.59 2.00 9.22
N MET A 145 -3.89 1.61 8.16
CA MET A 145 -4.48 1.41 6.84
C MET A 145 -5.14 0.03 6.72
N SER A 146 -6.38 -0.03 6.23
CA SER A 146 -7.07 -1.29 5.91
C SER A 146 -6.47 -1.95 4.66
N ARG A 147 -6.60 -3.28 4.55
CA ARG A 147 -6.10 -4.02 3.37
C ARG A 147 -6.79 -3.55 2.08
N TRP A 148 -8.09 -3.33 2.13
CA TRP A 148 -8.88 -2.87 0.99
C TRP A 148 -8.42 -1.51 0.46
N ILE A 149 -8.21 -0.54 1.36
CA ILE A 149 -7.71 0.79 0.99
C ILE A 149 -6.30 0.70 0.39
N ALA A 150 -5.43 -0.17 0.95
CA ALA A 150 -4.10 -0.40 0.40
C ALA A 150 -4.16 -0.96 -1.02
N THR A 151 -5.04 -1.93 -1.28
CA THR A 151 -5.25 -2.51 -2.61
C THR A 151 -5.73 -1.46 -3.60
N LEU A 152 -6.74 -0.66 -3.26
CA LEU A 152 -7.27 0.38 -4.15
C LEU A 152 -6.24 1.47 -4.48
N ARG A 153 -5.43 1.89 -3.49
CA ARG A 153 -4.35 2.87 -3.72
C ARG A 153 -3.31 2.35 -4.72
N ARG A 154 -2.87 1.10 -4.57
CA ARG A 154 -1.87 0.50 -5.48
C ARG A 154 -2.48 0.16 -6.85
N TYR A 155 -3.74 -0.27 -6.87
CA TYR A 155 -4.51 -0.49 -8.08
C TYR A 155 -4.53 0.77 -8.95
N ARG A 156 -4.98 1.90 -8.39
CA ARG A 156 -5.09 3.17 -9.11
C ARG A 156 -3.75 3.69 -9.67
N ARG A 157 -2.69 3.60 -8.88
CA ARG A 157 -1.40 4.22 -9.21
C ARG A 157 -0.62 3.45 -10.27
N ASN A 158 -0.62 2.12 -10.17
CA ASN A 158 0.27 1.27 -10.98
C ASN A 158 -0.49 0.19 -11.76
N TYR A 159 -1.32 -0.61 -11.08
CA TYR A 159 -1.83 -1.86 -11.64
C TYR A 159 -3.01 -1.69 -12.62
N MET A 160 -3.77 -0.60 -12.52
CA MET A 160 -4.89 -0.31 -13.44
C MET A 160 -4.41 -0.34 -14.90
N TRP A 161 -3.23 0.21 -15.18
CA TRP A 161 -2.64 0.21 -16.52
C TRP A 161 -2.17 -1.17 -16.97
N ILE A 162 -1.61 -1.97 -16.06
CA ILE A 162 -1.19 -3.36 -16.36
C ILE A 162 -2.42 -4.21 -16.72
N PHE A 163 -3.48 -4.11 -15.92
CA PHE A 163 -4.75 -4.81 -16.22
C PHE A 163 -5.35 -4.32 -17.54
N ALA A 164 -5.39 -3.01 -17.79
CA ALA A 164 -5.90 -2.47 -19.04
C ALA A 164 -5.11 -3.02 -20.25
N LEU A 165 -3.78 -3.10 -20.14
CA LEU A 165 -2.92 -3.64 -21.20
C LEU A 165 -3.20 -5.12 -21.48
N ILE A 166 -3.37 -5.95 -20.43
CA ILE A 166 -3.71 -7.38 -20.59
C ILE A 166 -5.06 -7.53 -21.30
N ASN A 167 -6.07 -6.77 -20.86
CA ASN A 167 -7.41 -6.86 -21.44
C ASN A 167 -7.45 -6.32 -22.88
N ALA A 168 -6.67 -5.28 -23.19
CA ALA A 168 -6.51 -4.80 -24.57
C ALA A 168 -5.82 -5.87 -25.45
N ALA A 169 -4.76 -6.50 -24.98
CA ALA A 169 -4.07 -7.56 -25.71
C ALA A 169 -4.99 -8.80 -25.92
N TRP A 170 -5.79 -9.14 -24.92
CA TRP A 170 -6.81 -10.19 -25.03
C TRP A 170 -7.87 -9.85 -26.08
N PHE A 171 -8.37 -8.62 -26.09
CA PHE A 171 -9.30 -8.16 -27.11
C PHE A 171 -8.70 -8.23 -28.52
N VAL A 172 -7.45 -7.76 -28.68
CA VAL A 172 -6.71 -7.84 -29.96
C VAL A 172 -6.52 -9.30 -30.40
N LYS A 173 -6.21 -10.21 -29.48
CA LYS A 173 -6.08 -11.64 -29.78
C LYS A 173 -7.38 -12.19 -30.40
N ILE A 174 -8.52 -11.92 -29.76
CA ILE A 174 -9.82 -12.40 -30.22
C ILE A 174 -10.17 -11.77 -31.57
N TRP A 175 -9.97 -10.45 -31.69
CA TRP A 175 -10.32 -9.70 -32.89
C TRP A 175 -9.54 -10.14 -34.14
N ILE A 176 -8.26 -10.49 -34.01
CA ILE A 176 -7.43 -10.93 -35.14
C ILE A 176 -7.72 -12.39 -35.55
N HIS A 177 -7.95 -13.28 -34.58
CA HIS A 177 -7.97 -14.72 -34.85
C HIS A 177 -9.36 -15.31 -35.06
N TYR A 178 -10.41 -14.56 -34.71
CA TYR A 178 -11.80 -15.01 -34.86
C TYR A 178 -12.56 -14.01 -35.74
N PRO A 179 -12.65 -14.23 -37.06
CA PRO A 179 -13.32 -13.32 -37.99
C PRO A 179 -14.80 -13.07 -37.66
N GLU A 180 -15.48 -14.08 -37.10
CA GLU A 180 -16.88 -13.99 -36.67
C GLU A 180 -17.06 -13.09 -35.42
N SER A 181 -15.97 -12.71 -34.75
CA SER A 181 -16.02 -11.93 -33.50
C SER A 181 -16.49 -10.48 -33.66
N HIS A 182 -16.66 -10.00 -34.90
CA HIS A 182 -17.20 -8.66 -35.17
C HIS A 182 -18.67 -8.50 -34.76
N THR A 183 -19.39 -9.60 -34.56
CA THR A 183 -20.77 -9.60 -34.02
C THR A 183 -20.76 -10.02 -32.55
N ILE A 184 -21.67 -9.47 -31.72
CA ILE A 184 -21.79 -9.83 -30.28
C ILE A 184 -21.90 -11.35 -30.07
N LYS A 185 -22.72 -12.04 -30.87
CA LYS A 185 -22.88 -13.50 -30.79
C LYS A 185 -21.59 -14.24 -31.14
N GLY A 186 -20.90 -13.81 -32.19
CA GLY A 186 -19.63 -14.40 -32.59
C GLY A 186 -18.50 -14.10 -31.62
N PHE A 187 -18.53 -12.96 -30.93
CA PHE A 187 -17.58 -12.65 -29.87
C PHE A 187 -17.75 -13.56 -28.66
N ILE A 188 -19.00 -13.79 -28.22
CA ILE A 188 -19.31 -14.74 -27.14
C ILE A 188 -18.87 -16.16 -27.53
N ALA A 189 -19.16 -16.58 -28.77
CA ALA A 189 -18.73 -17.88 -29.28
C ALA A 189 -17.19 -18.00 -29.35
N ALA A 190 -16.49 -16.94 -29.75
CA ALA A 190 -15.03 -16.91 -29.81
C ALA A 190 -14.42 -17.09 -28.41
N ILE A 191 -14.99 -16.45 -27.39
CA ILE A 191 -14.55 -16.60 -25.99
C ILE A 191 -14.66 -18.04 -25.50
N SER A 192 -15.72 -18.75 -25.89
CA SER A 192 -15.96 -20.15 -25.48
C SER A 192 -15.18 -21.18 -26.32
N SER A 193 -14.47 -20.75 -27.35
CA SER A 193 -13.73 -21.66 -28.24
C SER A 193 -12.25 -21.78 -27.83
N HIS A 194 -11.58 -22.89 -28.14
CA HIS A 194 -10.13 -23.07 -27.95
C HIS A 194 -9.60 -22.92 -26.51
N HIS A 195 -10.31 -23.46 -25.52
CA HIS A 195 -9.79 -23.64 -24.16
C HIS A 195 -9.99 -25.08 -23.65
N PRO A 196 -9.05 -25.61 -22.85
CA PRO A 196 -9.12 -27.00 -22.35
C PRO A 196 -10.10 -27.20 -21.18
N LEU A 197 -10.65 -26.11 -20.62
CA LEU A 197 -11.55 -26.16 -19.48
C LEU A 197 -13.00 -26.47 -19.90
N PRO A 198 -13.78 -27.15 -19.03
CA PRO A 198 -15.24 -27.19 -19.18
C PRO A 198 -15.83 -25.78 -19.24
N GLU A 199 -16.81 -25.58 -20.13
CA GLU A 199 -17.40 -24.26 -20.40
C GLU A 199 -17.95 -23.58 -19.14
N GLU A 200 -18.62 -24.35 -18.28
CA GLU A 200 -19.18 -23.85 -17.02
C GLU A 200 -18.11 -23.25 -16.11
N ILE A 201 -17.00 -23.96 -15.92
CA ILE A 201 -15.89 -23.53 -15.06
C ILE A 201 -15.23 -22.29 -15.66
N PHE A 202 -15.02 -22.28 -16.98
CA PHE A 202 -14.43 -21.14 -17.67
C PHE A 202 -15.28 -19.87 -17.46
N TRP A 203 -16.59 -19.93 -17.70
CA TRP A 203 -17.47 -18.77 -17.54
C TRP A 203 -17.55 -18.29 -16.10
N ILE A 204 -17.58 -19.19 -15.12
CA ILE A 204 -17.54 -18.81 -13.69
C ILE A 204 -16.27 -18.02 -13.39
N LEU A 205 -15.10 -18.54 -13.78
CA LEU A 205 -13.82 -17.87 -13.53
C LEU A 205 -13.71 -16.53 -14.27
N PHE A 206 -14.16 -16.49 -15.53
CA PHE A 206 -14.15 -15.29 -16.34
C PHE A 206 -15.04 -14.20 -15.75
N VAL A 207 -16.30 -14.52 -15.44
CA VAL A 207 -17.24 -13.57 -14.84
C VAL A 207 -16.76 -13.11 -13.47
N LEU A 208 -16.24 -14.01 -12.63
CA LEU A 208 -15.69 -13.66 -11.32
C LEU A 208 -14.53 -12.67 -11.45
N LEU A 209 -13.59 -12.92 -12.37
CA LEU A 209 -12.45 -12.04 -12.60
C LEU A 209 -12.92 -10.66 -13.12
N MET A 210 -13.82 -10.64 -14.11
CA MET A 210 -14.32 -9.38 -14.68
C MET A 210 -15.14 -8.59 -13.67
N ALA A 211 -15.95 -9.26 -12.85
CA ALA A 211 -16.68 -8.65 -11.74
C ALA A 211 -15.71 -8.05 -10.69
N LEU A 212 -14.62 -8.76 -10.38
CA LEU A 212 -13.59 -8.25 -9.47
C LEU A 212 -12.88 -7.02 -10.04
N LEU A 213 -12.50 -7.04 -11.32
CA LEU A 213 -11.83 -5.91 -11.97
C LEU A 213 -12.74 -4.68 -12.05
N THR A 214 -14.01 -4.88 -12.44
CA THR A 214 -15.01 -3.79 -12.49
C THR A 214 -15.34 -3.26 -11.09
N ALA A 215 -15.40 -4.11 -10.06
CA ALA A 215 -15.56 -3.66 -8.69
C ALA A 215 -14.37 -2.83 -8.20
N LEU A 216 -13.13 -3.22 -8.56
CA LEU A 216 -11.92 -2.45 -8.23
C LEU A 216 -11.90 -1.09 -8.95
N THR A 217 -12.23 -1.03 -10.24
CA THR A 217 -12.30 0.24 -10.98
C THR A 217 -13.41 1.13 -10.43
N ALA A 218 -14.61 0.60 -10.21
CA ALA A 218 -15.73 1.36 -9.64
C ALA A 218 -15.38 1.90 -8.24
N SER A 219 -14.83 1.06 -7.36
CA SER A 219 -14.39 1.47 -6.02
C SER A 219 -13.31 2.56 -6.08
N CYS A 220 -12.42 2.50 -7.06
CA CYS A 220 -11.40 3.51 -7.30
C CYS A 220 -11.96 4.85 -7.78
N LEU A 221 -13.01 4.83 -8.61
CA LEU A 221 -13.69 6.03 -9.11
C LEU A 221 -14.57 6.67 -8.02
N LEU A 222 -15.23 5.86 -7.20
CA LEU A 222 -16.07 6.32 -6.08
C LEU A 222 -15.24 6.87 -4.90
N MET A 223 -13.95 6.49 -4.79
CA MET A 223 -13.04 7.06 -3.81
C MET A 223 -12.70 8.53 -4.13
N ASN A 224 -13.50 9.45 -3.59
CA ASN A 224 -13.31 10.89 -3.75
C ASN A 224 -12.25 11.44 -2.76
N HIS A 225 -11.13 11.92 -3.31
CA HIS A 225 -10.28 13.00 -2.80
C HIS A 225 -9.73 12.99 -1.34
N GLN A 226 -9.35 11.87 -0.73
CA GLN A 226 -8.82 11.91 0.67
C GLN A 226 -7.43 11.32 0.96
N MET A 227 -6.65 10.83 -0.02
CA MET A 227 -5.33 10.23 0.29
C MET A 227 -4.22 10.63 -0.68
N GLY A 228 -4.03 11.94 -0.86
CA GLY A 228 -2.76 12.44 -1.37
C GLY A 228 -1.66 12.17 -0.33
N GLU A 229 -0.55 11.58 -0.77
CA GLU A 229 0.68 11.40 0.04
C GLU A 229 1.22 12.71 0.62
N PHE A 230 0.78 13.83 0.04
CA PHE A 230 0.86 15.19 0.54
C PHE A 230 -0.51 15.85 0.31
N GLY A 231 -1.01 16.64 1.25
CA GLY A 231 -2.26 17.38 1.05
C GLY A 231 -2.13 18.27 -0.19
N SER A 232 -3.09 18.18 -1.13
CA SER A 232 -3.12 19.03 -2.32
C SER A 232 -3.33 20.52 -2.00
N LYS A 233 -3.68 20.84 -0.76
CA LYS A 233 -3.68 22.21 -0.25
C LYS A 233 -2.22 22.63 -0.06
N ALA A 234 -1.72 23.42 -1.00
CA ALA A 234 -0.50 24.20 -0.80
C ALA A 234 -0.58 24.84 0.59
N MET A 235 0.31 24.41 1.50
CA MET A 235 0.42 24.98 2.83
C MET A 235 0.58 26.50 2.65
N HIS A 236 -0.42 27.26 3.08
CA HIS A 236 -0.49 28.70 2.82
C HIS A 236 0.76 29.37 3.40
N ARG A 237 1.69 29.73 2.52
CA ARG A 237 3.03 30.28 2.82
C ARG A 237 2.99 31.50 3.75
N LYS A 238 1.85 32.19 3.83
CA LYS A 238 1.62 33.40 4.65
C LYS A 238 1.62 33.16 6.16
N LYS A 239 1.56 31.92 6.66
CA LYS A 239 1.60 31.63 8.12
C LYS A 239 3.00 31.55 8.72
N TRP A 240 4.06 31.48 7.92
CA TRP A 240 5.44 31.24 8.37
C TRP A 240 6.33 32.49 8.38
N LEU A 241 5.81 33.65 7.98
CA LEU A 241 6.56 34.91 7.85
C LEU A 241 5.99 36.01 8.76
N ARG A 242 5.58 35.67 9.98
CA ARG A 242 5.23 36.66 11.01
C ARG A 242 5.92 36.33 12.31
#